data_AF-A0A497NCA1-F1
#
_entry.id   AF-A0A497NCA1-F1
#
_cell.length_a   1.000
_cell.length_b   1.000
_cell.length_c   1.000
_cell.angle_alpha   90.00
_cell.angle_beta   90.00
_cell.angle_gamma   90.00
#
_symmetry.space_group_name_H-M   'P 1'
#
loop_
_entity.id
_entity.type
_entity.pdbx_description
1 polymer ?
#
loop_
_entity_poly.entity_id
_entity_poly.type
_entity_poly.pdbx_seq_one_letter_code
_entity_poly.pdbx_strand_id
1 'polypeptide(L)'
;MEILRDLKTDWVYLGFRYRFPIPYSPSEEPGFFDEVEIREAERQGYTFSQLKEAIEKLRQEMPNILFTGGLGIEFFYSKDRDPITGEIIDADKAWEMALDPQEYGFSISKEEFQCWWAKRTSSLPPNFACSQYDYRKVRIYFPDLNKEEVRKLYLHKAMKLIDCGVDVIWIDMLHTQYTYFYRMSRDINHPAIKQTFASISELVDKIHE
;
A
#
# COMPACT_ATOMS: atom_id res chain seq x y z
N MET A 1 -14.12 1.91 23.31
CA MET A 1 -14.53 3.32 23.45
C MET A 1 -14.19 3.92 24.81
N GLU A 2 -14.45 3.24 25.93
CA GLU A 2 -14.10 3.75 27.28
C GLU A 2 -12.64 4.21 27.39
N ILE A 3 -11.69 3.38 26.94
CA ILE A 3 -10.26 3.74 26.95
C ILE A 3 -9.98 5.07 26.23
N LEU A 4 -10.57 5.31 25.06
CA LEU A 4 -10.34 6.55 24.30
C LEU A 4 -10.93 7.78 25.00
N ARG A 5 -12.10 7.62 25.64
CA ARG A 5 -12.72 8.69 26.44
C ARG A 5 -11.91 9.00 27.69
N ASP A 6 -11.47 7.98 28.41
CA ASP A 6 -10.69 8.12 29.65
C ASP A 6 -9.35 8.81 29.39
N LEU A 7 -8.72 8.48 28.25
CA LEU A 7 -7.50 9.13 27.77
C LEU A 7 -7.74 10.50 27.14
N LYS A 8 -9.00 10.92 26.98
CA LYS A 8 -9.39 12.16 26.29
C LYS A 8 -8.75 12.29 24.90
N THR A 9 -8.73 11.17 24.18
CA THR A 9 -8.09 11.09 22.86
C THR A 9 -8.80 12.03 21.87
N ASP A 10 -8.02 12.89 21.24
CA ASP A 10 -8.42 13.76 20.13
C ASP A 10 -8.00 13.19 18.77
N TRP A 11 -7.02 12.27 18.76
CA TRP A 11 -6.52 11.64 17.54
C TRP A 11 -6.16 10.16 17.75
N VAL A 12 -6.79 9.28 16.98
CA VAL A 12 -6.37 7.88 16.79
C VAL A 12 -5.38 7.80 15.63
N TYR A 13 -4.10 7.72 15.97
CA TYR A 13 -3.04 7.50 14.99
C TYR A 13 -3.01 6.04 14.52
N LEU A 14 -2.97 5.84 13.20
CA LEU A 14 -2.87 4.56 12.51
C LEU A 14 -3.89 3.49 12.98
N GLY A 15 -5.16 3.91 13.15
CA GLY A 15 -6.22 3.02 13.64
C GLY A 15 -6.61 1.91 12.65
N PHE A 16 -6.27 2.08 11.37
CA PHE A 16 -6.43 1.08 10.33
C PHE A 16 -5.26 1.16 9.35
N ARG A 17 -4.83 0.04 8.75
CA ARG A 17 -3.73 0.04 7.77
C ARG A 17 -4.13 -0.73 6.52
N TYR A 18 -4.24 -0.07 5.39
CA TYR A 18 -4.41 -0.69 4.08
C TYR A 18 -3.05 -1.20 3.59
N ARG A 19 -2.75 -2.43 3.97
CA ARG A 19 -1.52 -3.14 3.59
C ARG A 19 -1.79 -4.24 2.57
N PHE A 20 -2.87 -4.98 2.72
CA PHE A 20 -3.25 -6.11 1.86
C PHE A 20 -4.53 -5.78 1.11
N PRO A 21 -4.88 -6.50 0.03
CA PRO A 21 -6.23 -6.43 -0.53
C PRO A 21 -7.27 -6.67 0.57
N ILE A 22 -8.34 -5.88 0.59
CA ILE A 22 -9.34 -5.89 1.66
C ILE A 22 -10.71 -6.26 1.08
N PRO A 23 -11.44 -7.21 1.70
CA PRO A 23 -12.84 -7.44 1.35
C PRO A 23 -13.69 -6.21 1.61
N TYR A 24 -14.72 -6.00 0.80
CA TYR A 24 -15.67 -4.91 0.98
C TYR A 24 -16.51 -5.10 2.24
N SER A 25 -16.94 -6.32 2.52
CA SER A 25 -17.73 -6.64 3.70
C SER A 25 -17.55 -8.12 4.11
N PRO A 26 -17.97 -8.48 5.34
CA PRO A 26 -18.05 -9.88 5.76
C PRO A 26 -18.97 -10.77 4.90
N SER A 27 -19.88 -10.16 4.16
CA SER A 27 -20.85 -10.85 3.30
C SER A 27 -20.47 -10.81 1.82
N GLU A 28 -19.23 -10.44 1.50
CA GLU A 28 -18.72 -10.54 0.12
C GLU A 28 -18.78 -12.01 -0.33
N GLU A 29 -19.29 -12.27 -1.54
CA GLU A 29 -19.30 -13.62 -2.10
C GLU A 29 -17.87 -14.06 -2.48
N PRO A 30 -17.50 -15.34 -2.26
CA PRO A 30 -16.21 -15.86 -2.65
C PRO A 30 -15.92 -15.64 -4.15
N GLY A 31 -14.70 -15.22 -4.47
CA GLY A 31 -14.27 -14.93 -5.84
C GLY A 31 -12.84 -14.45 -5.86
N PHE A 32 -12.62 -13.15 -5.67
CA PHE A 32 -11.26 -12.63 -5.48
C PHE A 32 -10.66 -13.15 -4.17
N PHE A 33 -11.42 -13.07 -3.08
CA PHE A 33 -11.09 -13.73 -1.81
C PHE A 33 -11.78 -15.08 -1.73
N ASP A 34 -11.13 -16.06 -1.11
CA ASP A 34 -11.82 -17.29 -0.72
C ASP A 34 -12.62 -17.10 0.58
N GLU A 35 -13.45 -18.09 0.91
CA GLU A 35 -14.32 -18.04 2.09
C GLU A 35 -13.53 -17.96 3.41
N VAL A 36 -12.33 -18.54 3.45
CA VAL A 36 -11.47 -18.51 4.64
C VAL A 36 -10.86 -17.12 4.81
N GLU A 37 -10.40 -16.50 3.73
CA GLU A 37 -9.88 -15.13 3.71
C GLU A 37 -10.95 -14.12 4.16
N ILE A 38 -12.20 -14.25 3.68
CA ILE A 38 -13.31 -13.37 4.08
C ILE A 38 -13.63 -13.54 5.56
N ARG A 39 -13.76 -14.79 6.05
CA ARG A 39 -14.03 -15.07 7.48
C ARG A 39 -12.92 -14.56 8.38
N GLU A 40 -11.66 -14.70 7.96
CA GLU A 40 -10.53 -14.21 8.74
C GLU A 40 -10.49 -12.67 8.76
N ALA A 41 -10.80 -12.01 7.63
CA ALA A 41 -10.95 -10.57 7.58
C ALA A 41 -12.08 -10.07 8.49
N GLU A 42 -13.25 -10.70 8.45
CA GLU A 42 -14.36 -10.39 9.36
C GLU A 42 -13.95 -10.51 10.82
N ARG A 43 -13.31 -11.64 11.19
CA ARG A 43 -12.85 -11.92 12.55
C ARG A 43 -11.87 -10.86 13.06
N GLN A 44 -11.03 -10.33 12.18
CA GLN A 44 -10.07 -9.26 12.50
C GLN A 44 -10.69 -7.86 12.49
N GLY A 45 -11.92 -7.69 12.00
CA GLY A 45 -12.49 -6.36 11.76
C GLY A 45 -11.87 -5.66 10.53
N TYR A 46 -11.29 -6.44 9.61
CA TYR A 46 -10.48 -5.96 8.49
C TYR A 46 -11.26 -5.99 7.17
N THR A 47 -12.42 -5.34 7.14
CA THR A 47 -13.21 -5.10 5.93
C THR A 47 -13.53 -3.61 5.80
N PHE A 48 -13.79 -3.13 4.59
CA PHE A 48 -14.13 -1.71 4.39
C PHE A 48 -15.43 -1.32 5.09
N SER A 49 -16.44 -2.20 5.13
CA SER A 49 -17.69 -1.94 5.84
C SER A 49 -17.47 -1.86 7.36
N GLN A 50 -16.70 -2.77 7.94
CA GLN A 50 -16.39 -2.73 9.38
C GLN A 50 -15.57 -1.49 9.75
N LEU A 51 -14.61 -1.07 8.92
CA LEU A 51 -13.88 0.18 9.12
C LEU A 51 -14.85 1.38 9.16
N LYS A 52 -15.74 1.46 8.17
CA LYS A 52 -16.73 2.55 8.08
C LYS A 52 -17.63 2.58 9.31
N GLU A 53 -18.23 1.45 9.66
CA GLU A 53 -19.08 1.34 10.84
C GLU A 53 -18.35 1.70 12.14
N ALA A 54 -17.07 1.29 12.26
CA ALA A 54 -16.26 1.60 13.43
C ALA A 54 -16.00 3.11 13.56
N ILE A 55 -15.67 3.79 12.46
CA ILE A 55 -15.45 5.25 12.45
C ILE A 55 -16.78 5.99 12.71
N GLU A 56 -17.89 5.55 12.13
CA GLU A 56 -19.21 6.13 12.37
C GLU A 56 -19.61 6.04 13.85
N LYS A 57 -19.47 4.86 14.47
CA LYS A 57 -19.71 4.66 15.91
C LYS A 57 -18.77 5.51 16.77
N LEU A 58 -17.48 5.55 16.40
CA LEU A 58 -16.49 6.38 17.08
C LEU A 58 -16.90 7.86 17.08
N ARG A 59 -17.37 8.38 15.95
CA ARG A 59 -17.82 9.78 15.82
C ARG A 59 -19.15 10.08 16.51
N GLN A 60 -20.06 9.11 16.59
CA GLN A 60 -21.28 9.27 17.39
C GLN A 60 -20.96 9.52 18.88
N GLU A 61 -19.91 8.88 19.38
CA GLU A 61 -19.49 9.02 20.79
C GLU A 61 -18.48 10.15 21.01
N MET A 62 -17.62 10.43 20.03
CA MET A 62 -16.55 11.43 20.09
C MET A 62 -16.49 12.24 18.78
N PRO A 63 -17.39 13.22 18.58
CA PRO A 63 -17.59 13.87 17.27
C PRO A 63 -16.38 14.59 16.66
N ASN A 64 -15.42 15.01 17.49
CA ASN A 64 -14.25 15.79 17.04
C ASN A 64 -12.97 14.95 16.93
N ILE A 65 -13.06 13.62 17.09
CA ILE A 65 -11.87 12.78 17.04
C ILE A 65 -11.38 12.62 15.59
N LEU A 66 -10.08 12.77 15.38
CA LEU A 66 -9.44 12.46 14.11
C LEU A 66 -9.07 10.98 14.06
N PHE A 67 -9.34 10.33 12.92
CA PHE A 67 -8.95 8.95 12.69
C PHE A 67 -8.00 8.84 11.50
N THR A 68 -6.83 8.23 11.72
CA THR A 68 -5.84 8.00 10.66
C THR A 68 -5.93 6.60 10.08
N GLY A 69 -6.03 6.54 8.75
CA GLY A 69 -5.81 5.33 7.95
C GLY A 69 -4.40 5.33 7.36
N GLY A 70 -3.69 4.23 7.53
CA GLY A 70 -2.37 4.01 6.94
C GLY A 70 -2.45 3.41 5.55
N LEU A 71 -1.62 3.87 4.63
CA LEU A 71 -1.44 3.29 3.29
C LEU A 71 0.02 2.83 3.14
N GLY A 72 0.21 1.53 2.97
CA GLY A 72 1.54 0.96 2.75
C GLY A 72 1.96 1.02 1.29
N ILE A 73 2.77 2.02 0.91
CA ILE A 73 3.24 2.18 -0.47
C ILE A 73 4.50 1.35 -0.77
N GLU A 74 5.05 0.68 0.24
CA GLU A 74 6.24 -0.15 0.13
C GLU A 74 5.96 -1.58 -0.36
N PHE A 75 4.67 -1.94 -0.52
CA PHE A 75 4.24 -3.27 -0.92
C PHE A 75 3.23 -3.21 -2.06
N PHE A 76 3.53 -3.96 -3.11
CA PHE A 76 2.60 -4.30 -4.17
C PHE A 76 2.39 -5.82 -4.16
N TYR A 77 1.15 -6.30 -4.11
CA TYR A 77 0.87 -7.73 -4.04
C TYR A 77 0.76 -8.36 -5.43
N SER A 78 1.24 -9.60 -5.58
CA SER A 78 1.10 -10.36 -6.85
C SER A 78 -0.33 -10.78 -7.17
N LYS A 79 -1.26 -10.56 -6.24
CA LYS A 79 -2.70 -10.64 -6.46
C LYS A 79 -3.32 -9.49 -5.67
N ASP A 80 -3.81 -8.47 -6.38
CA ASP A 80 -4.44 -7.29 -5.78
C ASP A 80 -5.75 -6.96 -6.53
N ARG A 81 -6.56 -6.09 -5.93
CA ARG A 81 -7.80 -5.59 -6.52
C ARG A 81 -7.87 -4.09 -6.30
N ASP A 82 -8.09 -3.35 -7.39
CA ASP A 82 -8.39 -1.93 -7.29
C ASP A 82 -9.73 -1.75 -6.55
N PRO A 83 -9.74 -1.05 -5.40
CA PRO A 83 -10.92 -0.96 -4.54
C PRO A 83 -12.01 -0.02 -5.08
N ILE A 84 -11.75 0.69 -6.19
CA ILE A 84 -12.69 1.60 -6.83
C ILE A 84 -13.19 1.00 -8.14
N THR A 85 -12.29 0.49 -8.99
CA THR A 85 -12.68 -0.05 -10.31
C THR A 85 -13.04 -1.53 -10.28
N GLY A 86 -12.60 -2.26 -9.25
CA GLY A 86 -12.73 -3.72 -9.17
C GLY A 86 -11.77 -4.48 -10.08
N GLU A 87 -10.86 -3.79 -10.77
CA GLU A 87 -9.85 -4.43 -11.62
C GLU A 87 -8.97 -5.39 -10.81
N ILE A 88 -8.80 -6.61 -11.31
CA ILE A 88 -7.90 -7.59 -10.74
C ILE A 88 -6.51 -7.38 -11.30
N ILE A 89 -5.53 -7.29 -10.40
CA ILE A 89 -4.12 -7.18 -10.74
C ILE A 89 -3.46 -8.51 -10.38
N ASP A 90 -3.12 -9.28 -11.41
CA ASP A 90 -2.40 -10.55 -11.28
C ASP A 90 -0.88 -10.35 -11.22
N ALA A 91 -0.14 -11.45 -11.16
CA ALA A 91 1.31 -11.42 -10.95
C ALA A 91 2.07 -10.82 -12.13
N ASP A 92 1.56 -10.93 -13.37
CA ASP A 92 2.20 -10.40 -14.56
C ASP A 92 2.00 -8.88 -14.62
N LYS A 93 0.77 -8.41 -14.42
CA LYS A 93 0.50 -6.96 -14.32
C LYS A 93 1.21 -6.33 -13.12
N ALA A 94 1.23 -7.03 -11.98
CA ALA A 94 1.99 -6.61 -10.80
C ALA A 94 3.48 -6.44 -11.10
N TRP A 95 4.04 -7.35 -11.90
CA TRP A 95 5.43 -7.28 -12.30
C TRP A 95 5.71 -6.10 -13.21
N GLU A 96 4.84 -5.77 -14.16
CA GLU A 96 4.95 -4.56 -15.00
C GLU A 96 5.00 -3.27 -14.15
N MET A 97 4.19 -3.23 -13.09
CA MET A 97 4.09 -2.13 -12.13
C MET A 97 5.27 -2.05 -11.13
N ALA A 98 6.06 -3.12 -11.00
CA ALA A 98 7.19 -3.17 -10.10
C ALA A 98 8.38 -2.32 -10.61
N LEU A 99 9.11 -1.71 -9.66
CA LEU A 99 10.28 -0.89 -9.96
C LEU A 99 11.35 -1.68 -10.71
N ASP A 100 11.74 -1.15 -11.87
CA ASP A 100 12.90 -1.57 -12.66
C ASP A 100 13.98 -0.48 -12.61
N PRO A 101 15.06 -0.66 -11.83
CA PRO A 101 16.14 0.32 -11.80
C PRO A 101 16.84 0.52 -13.14
N GLN A 102 16.81 -0.45 -14.06
CA GLN A 102 17.46 -0.32 -15.36
C GLN A 102 16.74 0.70 -16.26
N GLU A 103 15.42 0.86 -16.11
CA GLU A 103 14.63 1.92 -16.78
C GLU A 103 15.16 3.34 -16.41
N TYR A 104 15.86 3.46 -15.28
CA TYR A 104 16.43 4.70 -14.78
C TYR A 104 17.95 4.80 -14.94
N GLY A 105 18.59 3.88 -15.66
CA GLY A 105 20.02 3.89 -15.93
C GLY A 105 20.91 3.29 -14.84
N PHE A 106 20.33 2.57 -13.87
CA PHE A 106 21.11 1.81 -12.88
C PHE A 106 21.56 0.46 -13.43
N SER A 107 22.68 -0.06 -12.93
CA SER A 107 23.24 -1.34 -13.39
C SER A 107 22.59 -2.58 -12.76
N ILE A 108 21.82 -2.41 -11.68
CA ILE A 108 21.12 -3.51 -11.00
C ILE A 108 19.88 -3.91 -11.80
N SER A 109 19.66 -5.21 -12.02
CA SER A 109 18.47 -5.68 -12.73
C SER A 109 17.21 -5.55 -11.87
N LYS A 110 16.05 -5.55 -12.54
CA LYS A 110 14.75 -5.62 -11.89
C LYS A 110 14.64 -6.80 -10.93
N GLU A 111 15.01 -8.00 -11.38
CA GLU A 111 14.97 -9.23 -10.58
C GLU A 111 15.88 -9.16 -9.37
N GLU A 112 17.09 -8.63 -9.52
CA GLU A 112 18.03 -8.50 -8.41
C GLU A 112 17.48 -7.54 -7.34
N PHE A 113 16.96 -6.38 -7.76
CA PHE A 113 16.36 -5.41 -6.85
C PHE A 113 15.11 -5.97 -6.15
N GLN A 114 14.20 -6.58 -6.90
CA GLN A 114 12.95 -7.12 -6.37
C GLN A 114 13.20 -8.35 -5.48
N CYS A 115 14.20 -9.18 -5.79
CA CYS A 115 14.66 -10.25 -4.90
C CYS A 115 15.20 -9.69 -3.59
N TRP A 116 16.08 -8.69 -3.66
CA TRP A 116 16.61 -8.03 -2.46
C TRP A 116 15.49 -7.44 -1.60
N TRP A 117 14.51 -6.79 -2.23
CA TRP A 117 13.34 -6.24 -1.54
C TRP A 117 12.51 -7.35 -0.87
N ALA A 118 12.20 -8.43 -1.58
CA ALA A 118 11.46 -9.57 -1.03
C ALA A 118 12.18 -10.21 0.16
N LYS A 119 13.52 -10.26 0.16
CA LYS A 119 14.30 -10.72 1.32
C LYS A 119 14.20 -9.74 2.50
N ARG A 120 14.28 -8.44 2.23
CA ARG A 120 14.15 -7.38 3.25
C ARG A 120 12.78 -7.39 3.93
N THR A 121 11.73 -7.75 3.20
CA THR A 121 10.35 -7.76 3.68
C THR A 121 9.91 -9.12 4.23
N SER A 122 10.86 -10.05 4.38
CA SER A 122 10.63 -11.43 4.82
C SER A 122 9.69 -12.24 3.93
N SER A 123 9.49 -11.81 2.68
CA SER A 123 8.78 -12.60 1.65
C SER A 123 9.65 -13.70 1.06
N LEU A 124 10.98 -13.57 1.16
CA LEU A 124 11.96 -14.60 0.84
C LEU A 124 12.96 -14.78 1.99
N PRO A 125 13.54 -15.99 2.15
CA PRO A 125 14.60 -16.23 3.14
C PRO A 125 15.82 -15.30 2.95
N PRO A 126 16.49 -14.85 4.03
CA PRO A 126 17.67 -14.00 3.94
C PRO A 126 18.85 -14.59 3.13
N ASN A 127 18.93 -15.91 3.00
CA ASN A 127 19.94 -16.62 2.21
C ASN A 127 19.46 -17.07 0.82
N PHE A 128 18.25 -16.67 0.39
CA PHE A 128 17.74 -16.99 -0.95
C PHE A 128 18.68 -16.44 -2.04
N ALA A 129 18.97 -17.27 -3.05
CA ALA A 129 19.83 -16.93 -4.18
C ALA A 129 19.01 -16.19 -5.26
N CYS A 130 19.32 -14.92 -5.52
CA CYS A 130 18.54 -14.11 -6.46
C CYS A 130 18.62 -14.58 -7.92
N SER A 131 19.59 -15.42 -8.28
CA SER A 131 19.62 -16.12 -9.57
C SER A 131 18.47 -17.13 -9.76
N GLN A 132 17.78 -17.50 -8.67
CA GLN A 132 16.60 -18.37 -8.67
C GLN A 132 15.30 -17.57 -8.50
N TYR A 133 15.36 -16.24 -8.52
CA TYR A 133 14.20 -15.39 -8.35
C TYR A 133 13.23 -15.60 -9.53
N ASP A 134 11.98 -15.86 -9.18
CA ASP A 134 10.87 -16.01 -10.12
C ASP A 134 9.74 -15.14 -9.58
N TYR A 135 9.45 -14.04 -10.27
CA TYR A 135 8.47 -13.06 -9.81
C TYR A 135 7.11 -13.73 -9.57
N ARG A 136 6.74 -14.71 -10.40
CA ARG A 136 5.45 -15.43 -10.31
C ARG A 136 5.29 -16.24 -9.01
N LYS A 137 6.37 -16.49 -8.28
CA LYS A 137 6.38 -17.27 -7.03
C LYS A 137 6.46 -16.41 -5.78
N VAL A 138 6.63 -15.10 -5.92
CA VAL A 138 6.64 -14.19 -4.77
C VAL A 138 5.31 -13.48 -4.61
N ARG A 139 5.03 -13.06 -3.38
CA ARG A 139 3.77 -12.39 -3.03
C ARG A 139 3.84 -10.88 -3.10
N ILE A 140 5.04 -10.31 -3.05
CA ILE A 140 5.26 -8.88 -2.80
C ILE A 140 6.36 -8.37 -3.72
N TYR A 141 6.10 -7.21 -4.32
CA TYR A 141 7.04 -6.41 -5.08
C TYR A 141 7.18 -5.01 -4.48
N PHE A 142 8.27 -4.33 -4.79
CA PHE A 142 8.40 -2.90 -4.60
C PHE A 142 7.79 -2.18 -5.81
N PRO A 143 6.77 -1.33 -5.63
CA PRO A 143 6.11 -0.63 -6.73
C PRO A 143 6.99 0.48 -7.32
N ASP A 144 6.70 0.86 -8.57
CA ASP A 144 7.30 2.04 -9.20
C ASP A 144 6.38 3.26 -9.14
N LEU A 145 6.65 4.20 -8.25
CA LEU A 145 5.85 5.42 -8.10
C LEU A 145 5.90 6.35 -9.33
N ASN A 146 6.88 6.18 -10.20
CA ASN A 146 6.97 6.98 -11.43
C ASN A 146 5.98 6.47 -12.50
N LYS A 147 5.42 5.27 -12.36
CA LYS A 147 4.40 4.72 -13.26
C LYS A 147 3.01 5.24 -12.88
N GLU A 148 2.25 5.70 -13.87
CA GLU A 148 0.93 6.30 -13.64
C GLU A 148 -0.06 5.28 -13.07
N GLU A 149 -0.07 4.05 -13.58
CA GLU A 149 -0.96 3.00 -13.09
C GLU A 149 -0.73 2.67 -11.60
N VAL A 150 0.53 2.78 -11.13
CA VAL A 150 0.87 2.59 -9.72
C VAL A 150 0.30 3.74 -8.89
N ARG A 151 0.52 4.99 -9.30
CA ARG A 151 -0.02 6.16 -8.59
C ARG A 151 -1.55 6.13 -8.56
N LYS A 152 -2.18 5.75 -9.67
CA LYS A 152 -3.64 5.61 -9.77
C LYS A 152 -4.17 4.57 -8.80
N LEU A 153 -3.54 3.39 -8.71
CA LEU A 153 -3.95 2.38 -7.74
C LEU A 153 -3.86 2.90 -6.30
N TYR A 154 -2.75 3.54 -5.92
CA TYR A 154 -2.59 4.07 -4.57
C TYR A 154 -3.54 5.25 -4.27
N LEU A 155 -3.85 6.08 -5.27
CA LEU A 155 -4.89 7.10 -5.17
C LEU A 155 -6.25 6.44 -4.89
N HIS A 156 -6.64 5.43 -5.66
CA HIS A 156 -7.90 4.70 -5.44
C HIS A 156 -7.96 4.04 -4.06
N LYS A 157 -6.84 3.50 -3.57
CA LYS A 157 -6.74 2.97 -2.20
C LYS A 157 -6.93 4.06 -1.13
N ALA A 158 -6.35 5.24 -1.32
CA ALA A 158 -6.55 6.39 -0.44
C ALA A 158 -8.00 6.89 -0.47
N MET A 159 -8.58 7.05 -1.67
CA MET A 159 -9.99 7.42 -1.85
C MET A 159 -10.92 6.43 -1.13
N LYS A 160 -10.63 5.12 -1.21
CA LYS A 160 -11.44 4.11 -0.51
C LYS A 160 -11.39 4.28 1.01
N LEU A 161 -10.25 4.63 1.58
CA LEU A 161 -10.12 4.94 3.01
C LEU A 161 -10.93 6.18 3.38
N ILE A 162 -10.87 7.22 2.54
CA ILE A 162 -11.65 8.46 2.71
C ILE A 162 -13.16 8.16 2.65
N ASP A 163 -13.61 7.31 1.71
CA ASP A 163 -15.00 6.85 1.60
C ASP A 163 -15.49 6.08 2.85
N CYS A 164 -14.57 5.41 3.54
CA CYS A 164 -14.83 4.76 4.83
C CYS A 164 -14.85 5.76 6.00
N GLY A 165 -14.54 7.04 5.76
CA GLY A 165 -14.59 8.11 6.74
C GLY A 165 -13.25 8.42 7.42
N VAL A 166 -12.11 7.95 6.90
CA VAL A 166 -10.79 8.34 7.43
C VAL A 166 -10.55 9.84 7.25
N ASP A 167 -10.03 10.52 8.29
CA ASP A 167 -9.72 11.96 8.27
C ASP A 167 -8.30 12.26 7.76
N VAL A 168 -7.36 11.37 8.07
CA VAL A 168 -5.93 11.56 7.81
C VAL A 168 -5.36 10.33 7.13
N ILE A 169 -4.72 10.50 5.98
CA ILE A 169 -3.99 9.42 5.30
C ILE A 169 -2.51 9.48 5.69
N TRP A 170 -2.04 8.44 6.35
CA TRP A 170 -0.63 8.25 6.63
C TRP A 170 -0.01 7.32 5.58
N ILE A 171 0.85 7.84 4.71
CA ILE A 171 1.51 7.02 3.68
C ILE A 171 2.86 6.54 4.22
N ASP A 172 2.91 5.25 4.57
CA ASP A 172 4.15 4.64 5.02
C ASP A 172 5.17 4.64 3.89
N MET A 173 6.43 4.93 4.24
CA MET A 173 7.58 4.69 3.35
C MET A 173 7.54 5.44 2.01
N LEU A 174 6.77 6.53 1.88
CA LEU A 174 6.62 7.34 0.67
C LEU A 174 7.94 7.78 0.01
N HIS A 175 8.95 8.09 0.82
CA HIS A 175 10.28 8.54 0.37
C HIS A 175 11.23 7.40 -0.06
N THR A 176 10.78 6.15 -0.04
CA THR A 176 11.67 4.98 -0.13
C THR A 176 12.31 4.81 -1.51
N GLN A 177 11.54 4.99 -2.60
CA GLN A 177 12.08 4.87 -3.95
C GLN A 177 13.19 5.91 -4.20
N TYR A 178 12.91 7.18 -3.86
CA TYR A 178 13.89 8.26 -3.87
C TYR A 178 15.17 7.90 -3.09
N THR A 179 15.00 7.32 -1.89
CA THR A 179 16.11 6.94 -1.03
C THR A 179 16.97 5.85 -1.67
N TYR A 180 16.36 4.89 -2.38
CA TYR A 180 17.13 3.87 -3.11
C TYR A 180 17.84 4.45 -4.33
N PHE A 181 17.19 5.31 -5.10
CA PHE A 181 17.85 6.00 -6.21
C PHE A 181 19.07 6.79 -5.73
N TYR A 182 18.99 7.49 -4.60
CA TYR A 182 20.14 8.16 -4.00
C TYR A 182 21.23 7.17 -3.54
N ARG A 183 20.86 6.05 -2.91
CA ARG A 183 21.83 5.04 -2.46
C ARG A 183 22.58 4.39 -3.63
N MET A 184 21.91 4.17 -4.76
CA MET A 184 22.49 3.58 -5.97
C MET A 184 23.35 4.57 -6.76
N SER A 185 22.87 5.80 -6.94
CA SER A 185 23.60 6.84 -7.71
C SER A 185 24.69 7.56 -6.91
N ARG A 186 24.48 7.72 -5.60
CA ARG A 186 25.20 8.70 -4.75
C ARG A 186 25.14 10.13 -5.26
N ASP A 187 24.16 10.43 -6.13
CA ASP A 187 23.95 11.74 -6.71
C ASP A 187 22.53 12.20 -6.41
N ILE A 188 22.41 13.23 -5.58
CA ILE A 188 21.12 13.85 -5.22
C ILE A 188 20.44 14.50 -6.43
N ASN A 189 21.21 14.84 -7.48
CA ASN A 189 20.71 15.48 -8.69
C ASN A 189 20.31 14.48 -9.78
N HIS A 190 20.43 13.17 -9.53
CA HIS A 190 20.09 12.14 -10.50
C HIS A 190 18.67 12.34 -11.04
N PRO A 191 18.42 12.31 -12.37
CA PRO A 191 17.10 12.62 -12.94
C PRO A 191 15.94 11.82 -12.33
N ALA A 192 16.17 10.52 -12.06
CA ALA A 192 15.17 9.64 -11.44
C ALA A 192 14.69 10.11 -10.06
N ILE A 193 15.57 10.77 -9.28
CA ILE A 193 15.20 11.35 -7.97
C ILE A 193 14.20 12.50 -8.14
N LYS A 194 14.46 13.41 -9.09
CA LYS A 194 13.59 14.55 -9.36
C LYS A 194 12.22 14.08 -9.88
N GLN A 195 12.22 13.08 -10.76
CA GLN A 195 11.00 12.45 -11.27
C GLN A 195 10.17 11.80 -10.15
N THR A 196 10.80 11.05 -9.24
CA THR A 196 10.11 10.43 -8.10
C THR A 196 9.53 11.46 -7.14
N PHE A 197 10.26 12.55 -6.87
CA PHE A 197 9.70 13.64 -6.07
C PHE A 197 8.45 14.25 -6.72
N ALA A 198 8.50 14.54 -8.03
CA ALA A 198 7.34 15.06 -8.75
C ALA A 198 6.15 14.07 -8.73
N SER A 199 6.42 12.78 -8.92
CA SER A 199 5.40 11.72 -8.91
C SER A 199 4.75 11.57 -7.52
N ILE A 200 5.54 11.69 -6.45
CA ILE A 200 5.04 11.71 -5.07
C ILE A 200 4.18 12.94 -4.82
N SER A 201 4.64 14.12 -5.25
CA SER A 201 3.86 15.37 -5.10
C SER A 201 2.52 15.25 -5.80
N GLU A 202 2.51 14.80 -7.06
CA GLU A 202 1.28 14.61 -7.84
C GLU A 202 0.29 13.66 -7.14
N LEU A 203 0.77 12.55 -6.57
CA LEU A 203 -0.07 11.62 -5.82
C LEU A 203 -0.67 12.29 -4.57
N VAL A 204 0.14 13.02 -3.80
CA VAL A 204 -0.31 13.70 -2.58
C VAL A 204 -1.29 14.82 -2.90
N ASP A 205 -1.02 15.60 -3.94
CA ASP A 205 -1.90 16.69 -4.40
C ASP A 205 -3.26 16.13 -4.80
N LYS A 206 -3.30 15.02 -5.56
CA LYS A 206 -4.54 14.33 -5.93
C LYS A 206 -5.31 13.72 -4.76
N ILE A 207 -4.65 13.38 -3.65
CA ILE A 207 -5.33 12.90 -2.44
C ILE A 207 -6.00 14.06 -1.69
N HIS A 208 -5.51 15.29 -1.85
CA HIS A 208 -6.09 16.47 -1.22
C HIS A 208 -7.29 17.07 -1.98
N GLU A 209 -7.44 16.75 -3.27
CA GLU A 209 -8.57 17.17 -4.12
C GLU A 209 -9.88 16.43 -3.77
#